data_AF-A0A7C4HE15-F1
#
_entry.id   AF-A0A7C4HE15-F1
#
_cell.length_a   1.000
_cell.length_b   1.000
_cell.length_c   1.000
_cell.angle_alpha   90.00
_cell.angle_beta   90.00
_cell.angle_gamma   90.00
#
_symmetry.space_group_name_H-M   'P 1'
#
loop_
_entity.id
_entity.type
_entity.pdbx_description
1 polymer ?
#
loop_
_entity_poly.entity_id
_entity_poly.type
_entity_poly.pdbx_seq_one_letter_code
_entity_poly.pdbx_strand_id
1 'polypeptide(L)'
;MDRKNILMITVFLIITLLFIPKIVHSNYPEVIVYYRSFVEFDNFIVKDFGTSFVLNGYINGILHAKYIYRENGVVVSLKYLEYNLSGFEDYLSRQYIVSKLNEESKYFFGKNEYPYEINKPFILEGSIKYYVSPSNLDLSGIVEQRVSFVLDNYTVLFETRFFKYDLATGILIELRVNSRLYINETLLSNYTIWFKQIHSDNYRLSINQLNSQTLLSISIITLIVFIKSMYLGSKIFVKKKSDSKKYF
;
A
#
# COMPACT_ATOMS: atom_id res chain seq x y z
N MET A 1 -41.51 -30.52 -11.51
CA MET A 1 -41.16 -29.12 -11.84
C MET A 1 -41.26 -28.99 -13.34
N ASP A 2 -42.19 -28.17 -13.85
CA ASP A 2 -42.47 -28.13 -15.29
C ASP A 2 -41.25 -27.64 -16.09
N ARG A 3 -41.06 -28.17 -17.30
CA ARG A 3 -39.97 -27.76 -18.20
C ARG A 3 -39.93 -26.25 -18.46
N LYS A 4 -41.10 -25.61 -18.43
CA LYS A 4 -41.24 -24.13 -18.53
C LYS A 4 -40.62 -23.41 -17.33
N ASN A 5 -40.73 -23.95 -16.12
CA ASN A 5 -40.17 -23.34 -14.91
C ASN A 5 -38.64 -23.49 -14.85
N ILE A 6 -38.11 -24.60 -15.35
CA ILE A 6 -36.65 -24.79 -15.48
C ILE A 6 -36.11 -23.77 -16.48
N LEU A 7 -36.73 -23.64 -17.65
CA LEU A 7 -36.31 -22.66 -18.66
C LEU A 7 -36.36 -21.22 -18.13
N MET A 8 -37.43 -20.86 -17.42
CA MET A 8 -37.59 -19.50 -16.87
C MET A 8 -36.53 -19.18 -15.81
N ILE A 9 -36.17 -20.14 -14.96
CA ILE A 9 -35.08 -19.99 -13.97
C ILE A 9 -33.74 -19.86 -14.68
N THR A 10 -33.45 -20.67 -15.69
CA THR A 10 -32.17 -20.60 -16.42
C THR A 10 -32.04 -19.26 -17.15
N VAL A 11 -33.11 -18.79 -17.79
CA VAL A 11 -33.14 -17.49 -18.47
C VAL A 11 -32.97 -16.35 -17.45
N PHE A 12 -33.67 -16.41 -16.32
CA PHE A 12 -33.51 -15.43 -15.25
C PHE A 12 -32.08 -15.42 -14.71
N LEU A 13 -31.47 -16.59 -14.49
CA LEU A 13 -30.11 -16.74 -14.01
C LEU A 13 -29.09 -16.12 -14.98
N ILE A 14 -29.22 -16.42 -16.28
CA ILE A 14 -28.39 -15.87 -17.36
C ILE A 14 -28.56 -14.35 -17.43
N ILE A 15 -29.79 -13.85 -17.37
CA ILE A 15 -30.09 -12.42 -17.36
C ILE A 15 -29.41 -11.76 -16.15
N THR A 16 -29.59 -12.29 -14.93
CA THR A 16 -28.90 -11.73 -13.75
C THR A 16 -27.38 -11.78 -13.87
N LEU A 17 -26.79 -12.84 -14.43
CA LEU A 17 -25.35 -12.96 -14.67
C LEU A 17 -24.83 -11.96 -15.72
N LEU A 18 -25.63 -11.65 -16.74
CA LEU A 18 -25.31 -10.66 -17.78
C LEU A 18 -25.46 -9.20 -17.28
N PHE A 19 -26.34 -8.98 -16.30
CA PHE A 19 -26.55 -7.68 -15.65
C PHE A 19 -25.70 -7.45 -14.39
N ILE A 20 -24.87 -8.43 -13.98
CA ILE A 20 -23.75 -8.11 -13.08
C ILE A 20 -22.89 -7.12 -13.88
N PRO A 21 -22.77 -5.86 -13.45
CA PRO A 21 -21.94 -4.92 -14.17
C PRO A 21 -20.56 -5.56 -14.30
N LYS A 22 -20.09 -5.73 -15.54
CA LYS A 22 -18.66 -5.95 -15.79
C LYS A 22 -17.99 -4.84 -14.99
N ILE A 23 -17.28 -5.21 -13.92
CA ILE A 23 -16.51 -4.25 -13.13
C ILE A 23 -15.39 -3.82 -14.06
N VAL A 24 -15.64 -2.78 -14.87
CA VAL A 24 -14.72 -2.33 -15.92
C VAL A 24 -13.46 -1.74 -15.30
N HIS A 25 -13.46 -1.34 -14.03
CA HIS A 25 -12.28 -0.96 -13.27
C HIS A 25 -12.27 -1.68 -11.93
N SER A 26 -11.32 -2.59 -11.70
CA SER A 26 -11.03 -3.06 -10.35
C SER A 26 -10.45 -1.88 -9.56
N ASN A 27 -11.32 -1.12 -8.88
CA ASN A 27 -10.88 -0.10 -7.94
C ASN A 27 -10.24 -0.81 -6.75
N TYR A 28 -8.94 -1.07 -6.86
CA TYR A 28 -8.14 -1.62 -5.77
C TYR A 28 -8.28 -0.72 -4.55
N PRO A 29 -8.38 -1.28 -3.32
CA PRO A 29 -8.35 -0.48 -2.12
C PRO A 29 -7.07 0.37 -2.10
N GLU A 30 -7.21 1.64 -1.74
CA GLU A 30 -6.08 2.55 -1.68
C GLU A 30 -6.07 3.32 -0.37
N VAL A 31 -4.87 3.67 0.09
CA VAL A 31 -4.65 4.52 1.26
C VAL A 31 -3.71 5.63 0.84
N ILE A 32 -4.07 6.86 1.19
CA ILE A 32 -3.22 8.03 0.96
C ILE A 32 -2.66 8.46 2.30
N VAL A 33 -1.35 8.68 2.36
CA VAL A 33 -0.62 9.09 3.57
C VAL A 33 0.25 10.29 3.26
N TYR A 34 0.28 11.24 4.19
CA TYR A 34 1.13 12.41 4.12
C TYR A 34 2.17 12.34 5.23
N TYR A 35 3.43 12.44 4.86
CA TYR A 35 4.55 12.47 5.80
C TYR A 35 5.15 13.87 5.87
N ARG A 36 5.39 14.34 7.08
CA ARG A 36 6.42 15.37 7.30
C ARG A 36 7.76 14.73 7.00
N SER A 37 8.52 15.33 6.10
CA SER A 37 9.80 14.82 5.66
C SER A 37 10.91 15.81 6.02
N PHE A 38 11.97 15.29 6.64
CA PHE A 38 13.24 15.96 6.78
C PHE A 38 14.35 15.02 6.29
N VAL A 39 15.19 15.47 5.38
CA VAL A 39 16.36 14.74 4.89
C VAL A 39 17.55 15.68 4.90
N GLU A 40 18.66 15.27 5.50
CA GLU A 40 19.88 16.06 5.62
C GLU A 40 21.05 15.29 5.04
N PHE A 41 21.87 16.00 4.29
CA PHE A 41 23.09 15.53 3.68
C PHE A 41 24.24 16.40 4.17
N ASP A 42 25.28 15.78 4.70
CA ASP A 42 26.53 16.45 5.03
C ASP A 42 27.69 15.72 4.33
N ASN A 43 28.30 16.41 3.37
CA ASN A 43 29.34 15.90 2.48
C ASN A 43 29.00 14.55 1.82
N PHE A 44 27.73 14.36 1.44
CA PHE A 44 27.26 13.09 0.90
C PHE A 44 27.50 13.00 -0.60
N ILE A 45 28.30 12.03 -1.05
CA ILE A 45 28.68 11.90 -2.45
C ILE A 45 27.68 11.00 -3.18
N VAL A 46 27.04 11.53 -4.22
CA VAL A 46 26.15 10.77 -5.10
C VAL A 46 26.77 10.67 -6.48
N LYS A 47 26.70 9.49 -7.10
CA LYS A 47 27.13 9.25 -8.48
C LYS A 47 25.93 8.91 -9.35
N ASP A 48 25.64 9.74 -10.34
CA ASP A 48 24.56 9.49 -11.32
C ASP A 48 25.11 9.68 -12.75
N PHE A 49 24.86 8.71 -13.63
CA PHE A 49 25.34 8.68 -15.03
C PHE A 49 26.82 9.05 -15.25
N GLY A 50 27.70 8.71 -14.31
CA GLY A 50 29.14 8.98 -14.41
C GLY A 50 29.58 10.35 -13.89
N THR A 51 28.65 11.20 -13.46
CA THR A 51 28.94 12.45 -12.75
C THR A 51 28.82 12.23 -11.24
N SER A 52 29.76 12.80 -10.47
CA SER A 52 29.71 12.80 -9.01
C SER A 52 29.29 14.19 -8.51
N PHE A 53 28.35 14.22 -7.57
CA PHE A 53 27.84 15.42 -6.91
C PHE A 53 28.10 15.29 -5.41
N VAL A 54 28.44 16.40 -4.76
CA VAL A 54 28.53 16.45 -3.29
C VAL A 54 27.29 17.16 -2.78
N LEU A 55 26.45 16.42 -2.08
CA LEU A 55 25.26 16.93 -1.44
C LEU A 55 25.61 17.44 -0.05
N ASN A 56 25.39 18.73 0.16
CA ASN A 56 25.46 19.37 1.46
C ASN A 56 24.23 20.27 1.61
N GLY A 57 23.40 20.02 2.62
CA GLY A 57 22.14 20.72 2.83
C GLY A 57 21.01 19.81 3.27
N TYR A 58 19.81 20.38 3.39
CA TYR A 58 18.63 19.66 3.84
C TYR A 58 17.38 19.96 3.02
N ILE A 59 16.50 18.96 3.00
CA ILE A 59 15.17 18.97 2.42
C ILE A 59 14.19 18.92 3.57
N ASN A 60 13.24 19.85 3.61
CA ASN A 60 12.14 19.82 4.57
C ASN A 60 10.81 20.01 3.82
N GLY A 61 9.85 19.11 3.97
CA GLY A 61 8.65 19.15 3.15
C GLY A 61 7.57 18.14 3.51
N ILE A 62 6.64 17.98 2.58
CA ILE A 62 5.52 17.05 2.66
C ILE A 62 5.67 16.00 1.55
N LEU A 63 5.93 14.77 1.97
CA LEU A 63 5.95 13.61 1.09
C LEU A 63 4.57 12.97 1.06
N HIS A 64 3.93 12.96 -0.10
CA HIS A 64 2.69 12.25 -0.34
C HIS A 64 2.99 10.83 -0.80
N ALA A 65 2.36 9.86 -0.14
CA ALA A 65 2.45 8.45 -0.47
C ALA A 65 1.07 7.86 -0.72
N LYS A 66 0.94 7.14 -1.84
CA LYS A 66 -0.28 6.43 -2.21
C LYS A 66 -0.01 4.93 -2.24
N TYR A 67 -0.70 4.19 -1.37
CA TYR A 67 -0.65 2.73 -1.27
C TYR A 67 -1.86 2.16 -2.01
N ILE A 68 -1.64 1.24 -2.93
CA ILE A 68 -2.69 0.56 -3.70
C ILE A 68 -2.55 -0.94 -3.46
N TYR A 69 -3.53 -1.51 -2.76
CA TYR A 69 -3.56 -2.92 -2.38
C TYR A 69 -4.12 -3.77 -3.51
N ARG A 70 -3.26 -4.58 -4.11
CA ARG A 70 -3.60 -5.48 -5.22
C ARG A 70 -3.60 -6.94 -4.75
N GLU A 71 -4.14 -7.80 -5.60
CA GLU A 71 -4.14 -9.24 -5.34
C GLU A 71 -2.73 -9.84 -5.25
N ASN A 72 -1.73 -9.22 -5.86
CA ASN A 72 -0.35 -9.71 -5.88
C ASN A 72 0.60 -8.97 -4.93
N GLY A 73 0.18 -7.87 -4.30
CA GLY A 73 1.05 -7.04 -3.46
C GLY A 73 0.53 -5.62 -3.30
N VAL A 74 1.41 -4.72 -2.88
CA VAL A 74 1.10 -3.30 -2.67
C VAL A 74 1.95 -2.45 -3.60
N VAL A 75 1.31 -1.60 -4.39
CA VAL A 75 1.99 -0.56 -5.17
C VAL A 75 2.02 0.70 -4.34
N VAL A 76 3.20 1.26 -4.13
CA VAL A 76 3.40 2.53 -3.41
C VAL A 76 3.93 3.56 -4.39
N SER A 77 3.21 4.67 -4.57
CA SER A 77 3.72 5.83 -5.30
C SER A 77 4.01 7.00 -4.37
N LEU A 78 5.10 7.71 -4.64
CA LEU A 78 5.64 8.75 -3.79
C LEU A 78 5.88 10.02 -4.59
N LYS A 79 5.50 11.16 -4.03
CA LYS A 79 5.73 12.46 -4.63
C LYS A 79 5.84 13.52 -3.54
N TYR A 80 6.84 14.39 -3.62
CA TYR A 80 6.85 15.59 -2.80
C TYR A 80 5.80 16.58 -3.33
N LEU A 81 4.92 17.04 -2.45
CA LEU A 81 3.94 18.08 -2.81
C LEU A 81 4.49 19.48 -2.57
N GLU A 82 5.19 19.64 -1.44
CA GLU A 82 5.77 20.89 -1.01
C GLU A 82 7.13 20.58 -0.37
N TYR A 83 8.15 21.38 -0.68
CA TYR A 83 9.46 21.24 -0.06
C TYR A 83 10.22 22.57 -0.06
N ASN A 84 11.08 22.71 0.94
CA ASN A 84 12.10 23.74 1.03
C ASN A 84 13.48 23.07 0.95
N LEU A 85 14.38 23.68 0.19
CA LEU A 85 15.77 23.29 0.04
C LEU A 85 16.66 24.36 0.66
N SER A 86 17.55 23.97 1.55
CA SER A 86 18.55 24.85 2.16
C SER A 86 19.93 24.17 2.17
N GLY A 87 21.00 24.95 2.14
CA GLY A 87 22.39 24.45 2.10
C GLY A 87 22.90 23.98 0.72
N PHE A 88 22.01 23.72 -0.25
CA PHE A 88 22.40 23.37 -1.63
C PHE A 88 22.84 24.61 -2.42
N GLU A 89 24.07 25.07 -2.17
CA GLU A 89 24.69 26.22 -2.84
C GLU A 89 25.24 25.88 -4.23
N ASP A 90 25.79 24.66 -4.39
CA ASP A 90 26.27 24.18 -5.68
C ASP A 90 25.11 23.98 -6.67
N TYR A 91 25.23 24.60 -7.84
CA TYR A 91 24.17 24.62 -8.85
C TYR A 91 23.84 23.21 -9.35
N LEU A 92 24.85 22.38 -9.62
CA LEU A 92 24.64 21.03 -10.15
C LEU A 92 23.96 20.12 -9.13
N SER A 93 24.41 20.18 -7.87
CA SER A 93 23.83 19.44 -6.75
C SER A 93 22.39 19.86 -6.49
N ARG A 94 22.10 21.17 -6.57
CA ARG A 94 20.73 21.69 -6.45
C ARG A 94 19.83 21.22 -7.59
N GLN A 95 20.30 21.31 -8.84
CA GLN A 95 19.54 20.81 -9.99
C GLN A 95 19.25 19.31 -9.89
N TYR A 96 20.23 18.53 -9.44
CA TYR A 96 20.10 17.10 -9.20
C TYR A 96 19.00 16.80 -8.17
N ILE A 97 19.04 17.44 -7.00
CA ILE A 97 18.01 17.21 -5.97
C ILE A 97 16.62 17.64 -6.46
N VAL A 98 16.51 18.80 -7.11
CA VAL A 98 15.22 19.29 -7.63
C VAL A 98 14.64 18.33 -8.67
N SER A 99 15.46 17.76 -9.57
CA SER A 99 14.96 16.79 -10.55
C SER A 99 14.39 15.55 -9.86
N LYS A 100 15.10 14.97 -8.87
CA LYS A 100 14.61 13.82 -8.10
C LYS A 100 13.35 14.13 -7.30
N LEU A 101 13.22 15.33 -6.74
CA LEU A 101 12.04 15.71 -5.96
C LEU A 101 10.78 15.94 -6.82
N ASN A 102 10.96 16.31 -8.08
CA ASN A 102 9.84 16.53 -9.02
C ASN A 102 9.30 15.23 -9.63
N GLU A 103 10.08 14.15 -9.58
CA GLU A 103 9.70 12.85 -10.10
C GLU A 103 8.72 12.12 -9.16
N GLU A 104 7.72 11.45 -9.74
CA GLU A 104 6.91 10.48 -9.00
C GLU A 104 7.63 9.13 -9.01
N SER A 105 8.03 8.64 -7.84
CA SER A 105 8.64 7.32 -7.71
C SER A 105 7.58 6.26 -7.44
N LYS A 106 7.72 5.07 -8.03
CA LYS A 106 6.79 3.94 -7.86
C LYS A 106 7.53 2.68 -7.46
N TYR A 107 7.02 2.01 -6.43
CA TYR A 107 7.57 0.78 -5.87
C TYR A 107 6.47 -0.29 -5.79
N PHE A 108 6.86 -1.54 -5.92
CA PHE A 108 5.99 -2.69 -5.70
C PHE A 108 6.56 -3.54 -4.57
N PHE A 109 5.72 -3.86 -3.60
CA PHE A 109 6.04 -4.71 -2.47
C PHE A 109 5.18 -5.97 -2.49
N GLY A 110 5.76 -7.11 -2.15
CA GLY A 110 5.05 -8.38 -2.15
C GLY A 110 4.08 -8.51 -0.97
N LYS A 111 3.21 -9.53 -1.01
CA LYS A 111 2.32 -9.87 0.11
C LYS A 111 3.04 -10.42 1.34
N ASN A 112 4.30 -10.81 1.22
CA ASN A 112 5.13 -11.33 2.30
C ASN A 112 6.39 -10.47 2.49
N GLU A 113 6.24 -9.15 2.35
CA GLU A 113 7.36 -8.21 2.49
C GLU A 113 7.87 -8.22 3.93
N TYR A 114 9.19 -8.33 4.11
CA TYR A 114 9.85 -8.33 5.41
C TYR A 114 10.35 -6.92 5.77
N PRO A 115 10.55 -6.65 7.08
CA PRO A 115 11.27 -5.47 7.51
C PRO A 115 12.64 -5.29 6.85
N TYR A 116 13.16 -4.06 6.92
CA TYR A 116 14.50 -3.76 6.42
C TYR A 116 15.56 -4.61 7.14
N GLU A 117 16.44 -5.25 6.37
CA GLU A 117 17.40 -6.22 6.90
C GLU A 117 18.56 -5.54 7.66
N ILE A 118 18.99 -6.17 8.76
CA ILE A 118 20.04 -5.64 9.63
C ILE A 118 21.41 -5.58 8.94
N ASN A 119 21.69 -6.51 8.02
CA ASN A 119 22.99 -6.69 7.36
C ASN A 119 23.16 -5.88 6.06
N LYS A 120 22.17 -5.06 5.65
CA LYS A 120 22.27 -4.23 4.46
C LYS A 120 22.49 -2.77 4.83
N PRO A 121 23.60 -2.10 4.44
CA PRO A 121 23.83 -0.69 4.76
C PRO A 121 22.77 0.21 4.11
N PHE A 122 22.13 1.08 4.87
CA PHE A 122 21.04 1.92 4.40
C PHE A 122 21.54 3.01 3.45
N ILE A 123 22.65 3.65 3.78
CA ILE A 123 23.20 4.77 2.99
C ILE A 123 23.79 4.32 1.64
N LEU A 124 24.22 3.05 1.52
CA LEU A 124 24.88 2.53 0.32
C LEU A 124 23.91 1.76 -0.59
N GLU A 125 23.01 0.96 0.00
CA GLU A 125 22.15 0.03 -0.74
C GLU A 125 20.70 0.03 -0.22
N GLY A 126 20.36 0.98 0.64
CA GLY A 126 19.07 1.00 1.31
C GLY A 126 17.93 1.45 0.42
N SER A 127 16.81 0.77 0.57
CA SER A 127 15.50 1.22 0.13
C SER A 127 14.60 1.38 1.36
N ILE A 128 13.83 2.47 1.38
CA ILE A 128 12.84 2.67 2.43
C ILE A 128 11.74 1.62 2.25
N LYS A 129 11.53 0.79 3.26
CA LYS A 129 10.41 -0.15 3.32
C LYS A 129 9.15 0.61 3.72
N TYR A 130 8.51 1.27 2.76
CA TYR A 130 7.26 2.02 2.96
C TYR A 130 6.08 1.11 3.32
N TYR A 131 6.14 -0.15 2.90
CA TYR A 131 5.20 -1.19 3.27
C TYR A 131 5.97 -2.41 3.77
N VAL A 132 5.48 -3.02 4.84
CA VAL A 132 5.89 -4.33 5.34
C VAL A 132 4.63 -5.12 5.59
N SER A 133 4.63 -6.41 5.28
CA SER A 133 3.45 -7.24 5.53
C SER A 133 3.13 -7.32 7.02
N PRO A 134 1.89 -7.04 7.46
CA PRO A 134 1.48 -7.17 8.85
C PRO A 134 1.86 -8.49 9.51
N SER A 135 1.85 -9.60 8.75
CA SER A 135 2.22 -10.93 9.23
C SER A 135 3.71 -11.09 9.58
N ASN A 136 4.56 -10.20 9.09
CA ASN A 136 6.01 -10.20 9.28
C ASN A 136 6.48 -9.11 10.27
N LEU A 137 5.53 -8.38 10.86
CA LEU A 137 5.81 -7.37 11.88
C LEU A 137 5.70 -8.01 13.27
N ASP A 138 6.62 -7.65 14.14
CA ASP A 138 6.48 -7.91 15.57
C ASP A 138 5.26 -7.16 16.13
N LEU A 139 4.74 -7.62 17.27
CA LEU A 139 3.55 -7.05 17.91
C LEU A 139 3.66 -5.56 18.28
N SER A 140 4.88 -5.02 18.32
CA SER A 140 5.12 -3.59 18.54
C SER A 140 4.97 -2.75 17.26
N GLY A 141 5.06 -3.38 16.08
CA GLY A 141 5.19 -2.71 14.79
C GLY A 141 6.46 -1.88 14.65
N ILE A 142 7.44 -2.08 15.55
CA ILE A 142 8.67 -1.29 15.63
C ILE A 142 9.85 -2.15 15.25
N VAL A 143 10.74 -1.59 14.43
CA VAL A 143 12.02 -2.18 14.04
C VAL A 143 13.11 -1.18 14.39
N GLU A 144 13.86 -1.44 15.46
CA GLU A 144 15.03 -0.64 15.86
C GLU A 144 16.31 -1.45 15.62
N GLN A 145 17.27 -0.83 14.94
CA GLN A 145 18.54 -1.44 14.59
C GLN A 145 19.66 -0.45 14.83
N ARG A 146 20.75 -0.90 15.45
CA ARG A 146 22.02 -0.20 15.53
C ARG A 146 23.09 -1.11 14.97
N VAL A 147 23.71 -0.68 13.88
CA VAL A 147 24.60 -1.53 13.10
C VAL A 147 25.86 -0.78 12.72
N SER A 148 26.94 -1.53 12.59
CA SER A 148 28.23 -1.03 12.13
C SER A 148 28.74 -1.94 11.01
N PHE A 149 29.20 -1.33 9.93
CA PHE A 149 29.79 -2.02 8.78
C PHE A 149 31.23 -1.57 8.62
N VAL A 150 32.16 -2.52 8.67
CA VAL A 150 33.56 -2.29 8.30
C VAL A 150 33.65 -2.42 6.79
N LEU A 151 33.89 -1.32 6.09
CA LEU A 151 33.95 -1.30 4.63
C LEU A 151 35.38 -1.64 4.14
N ASP A 152 36.39 -1.20 4.89
CA ASP A 152 37.79 -1.55 4.71
C ASP A 152 38.57 -1.32 6.03
N ASN A 153 39.90 -1.42 6.01
CA ASN A 153 40.76 -1.31 7.20
C ASN A 153 40.65 0.03 7.95
N TYR A 154 40.11 1.08 7.33
CA TYR A 154 40.08 2.43 7.87
C TYR A 154 38.70 3.08 7.82
N THR A 155 37.76 2.48 7.09
CA THR A 155 36.44 3.02 6.81
C THR A 155 35.36 2.24 7.54
N VAL A 156 34.58 2.93 8.37
CA VAL A 156 33.47 2.35 9.13
C VAL A 156 32.20 3.15 8.90
N LEU A 157 31.10 2.46 8.60
CA LEU A 157 29.76 3.03 8.50
C LEU A 157 28.94 2.62 9.73
N PHE A 158 28.51 3.59 10.51
CA PHE A 158 27.59 3.39 11.63
C PHE A 158 26.18 3.86 11.26
N GLU A 159 25.17 3.06 11.56
CA GLU A 159 23.78 3.44 11.32
C GLU A 159 22.89 3.14 12.52
N THR A 160 22.06 4.12 12.87
CA THR A 160 20.93 3.95 13.79
C THR A 160 19.64 4.08 12.99
N ARG A 161 18.81 3.05 13.02
CA ARG A 161 17.61 2.94 12.20
C ARG A 161 16.41 2.62 13.08
N PHE A 162 15.32 3.31 12.83
CA PHE A 162 14.05 3.13 13.51
C PHE A 162 12.93 3.21 12.49
N PHE A 163 12.11 2.18 12.44
CA PHE A 163 10.91 2.12 11.61
C PHE A 163 9.73 1.77 12.52
N LYS A 164 8.61 2.47 12.34
CA LYS A 164 7.34 2.16 12.98
C LYS A 164 6.30 1.97 11.91
N TYR A 165 5.51 0.92 12.03
CA TYR A 165 4.47 0.54 11.08
C TYR A 165 3.11 0.45 11.75
N ASP A 166 2.07 0.68 10.96
CA ASP A 166 0.69 0.36 11.33
C ASP A 166 0.47 -1.14 11.22
N LEU A 167 0.09 -1.78 12.32
CA LEU A 167 -0.05 -3.25 12.38
C LEU A 167 -1.22 -3.80 11.57
N ALA A 168 -2.23 -2.98 11.25
CA ALA A 168 -3.38 -3.44 10.48
C ALA A 168 -3.11 -3.41 8.98
N THR A 169 -2.42 -2.36 8.53
CA THR A 169 -2.23 -2.07 7.10
C THR A 169 -0.81 -2.33 6.61
N GLY A 170 0.18 -2.39 7.50
CA GLY A 170 1.59 -2.56 7.15
C GLY A 170 2.26 -1.28 6.66
N ILE A 171 1.56 -0.14 6.72
CA ILE A 171 2.05 1.15 6.24
C ILE A 171 3.05 1.75 7.24
N LEU A 172 4.11 2.36 6.72
CA LEU A 172 5.06 3.14 7.53
C LEU A 172 4.35 4.29 8.25
N ILE A 173 4.51 4.40 9.57
CA ILE A 173 4.05 5.55 10.38
C ILE A 173 5.21 6.54 10.58
N GLU A 174 6.39 6.01 10.88
CA GLU A 174 7.57 6.81 11.19
C GLU A 174 8.85 6.09 10.76
N LEU A 175 9.78 6.86 10.21
CA LEU A 175 11.11 6.43 9.82
C LEU A 175 12.11 7.42 10.41
N ARG A 176 13.15 6.92 11.09
CA ARG A 176 14.33 7.68 11.43
C ARG A 176 15.55 6.85 11.07
N VAL A 177 16.42 7.37 10.20
CA VAL A 177 17.73 6.79 9.96
C VAL A 177 18.78 7.88 10.09
N ASN A 178 19.84 7.60 10.84
CA ASN A 178 21.05 8.40 10.85
C ASN A 178 22.21 7.48 10.51
N SER A 179 22.92 7.82 9.44
CA SER A 179 24.06 7.08 8.90
C SER A 179 25.28 7.97 8.93
N ARG A 180 26.37 7.49 9.52
CA ARG A 180 27.63 8.22 9.69
C ARG A 180 28.79 7.41 9.16
N LEU A 181 29.53 7.99 8.22
CA LEU A 181 30.71 7.39 7.62
C LEU A 181 31.97 7.99 8.24
N TYR A 182 32.82 7.13 8.80
CA TYR A 182 34.09 7.49 9.41
C TYR A 182 35.25 6.93 8.57
N ILE A 183 36.31 7.72 8.39
CA ILE A 183 37.61 7.28 7.86
C ILE A 183 38.68 7.65 8.87
N ASN A 184 39.49 6.68 9.32
CA ASN A 184 40.51 6.90 10.35
C ASN A 184 39.94 7.64 11.58
N GLU A 185 38.79 7.17 12.08
CA GLU A 185 38.04 7.76 13.21
C GLU A 185 37.49 9.18 12.97
N THR A 186 37.75 9.78 11.82
CA THR A 186 37.25 11.11 11.44
C THR A 186 35.91 10.97 10.73
N LEU A 187 34.88 11.70 11.20
CA LEU A 187 33.58 11.76 10.52
C LEU A 187 33.76 12.45 9.16
N LEU A 188 33.49 11.71 8.08
CA LEU A 188 33.60 12.23 6.72
C LEU A 188 32.25 12.70 6.18
N SER A 189 31.19 11.93 6.43
CA SER A 189 29.86 12.21 5.90
C SER A 189 28.77 11.75 6.86
N ASN A 190 27.67 12.49 6.88
CA ASN A 190 26.47 12.16 7.63
C ASN A 190 25.24 12.27 6.73
N TYR A 191 24.32 11.34 6.92
CA TYR A 191 23.02 11.32 6.25
C TYR A 191 21.93 11.06 7.28
N THR A 192 20.98 11.97 7.37
CA THR A 192 19.83 11.84 8.25
C THR A 192 18.54 11.85 7.43
N ILE A 193 17.63 10.95 7.75
CA ILE A 193 16.28 10.93 7.21
C ILE A 193 15.28 10.76 8.35
N TRP A 194 14.26 11.60 8.36
CA TRP A 194 13.15 11.52 9.29
C TRP A 194 11.83 11.76 8.57
N PHE A 195 11.00 10.72 8.49
CA PHE A 195 9.63 10.82 8.03
C PHE A 195 8.68 10.55 9.19
N LYS A 196 7.65 11.38 9.32
CA LYS A 196 6.59 11.17 10.30
C LYS A 196 5.23 11.40 9.68
N GLN A 197 4.35 10.41 9.77
CA GLN A 197 2.99 10.53 9.30
C GLN A 197 2.28 11.70 10.01
N ILE A 198 1.68 12.58 9.20
CA ILE A 198 0.83 13.67 9.67
C ILE A 198 -0.63 13.24 9.60
N HIS A 199 -1.01 12.59 8.50
CA HIS A 199 -2.38 12.24 8.18
C HIS A 199 -2.47 11.02 7.26
N SER A 200 -3.56 10.26 7.34
CA SER A 200 -3.89 9.16 6.43
C SER A 200 -5.38 9.07 6.13
N ASP A 201 -5.73 8.93 4.86
CA ASP A 201 -7.12 8.73 4.40
C ASP A 201 -7.46 7.25 4.27
N ASN A 202 -7.72 6.58 5.40
CA ASN A 202 -8.02 5.15 5.45
C ASN A 202 -9.46 4.81 5.02
N TYR A 203 -10.34 5.80 4.85
CA TYR A 203 -11.78 5.62 4.55
C TYR A 203 -12.03 4.88 3.22
N ARG A 204 -11.05 4.82 2.31
CA ARG A 204 -11.17 4.11 1.02
C ARG A 204 -11.02 2.59 1.14
N LEU A 205 -10.46 2.06 2.23
CA LEU A 205 -10.37 0.62 2.49
C LEU A 205 -11.76 -0.01 2.78
N SER A 206 -12.61 0.71 3.51
CA SER A 206 -13.92 0.23 3.97
C SER A 206 -15.01 0.27 2.90
N ILE A 207 -14.94 1.19 1.94
CA ILE A 207 -15.93 1.29 0.84
C ILE A 207 -15.77 0.12 -0.15
N ASN A 208 -14.54 -0.33 -0.45
CA ASN A 208 -14.30 -1.40 -1.43
C ASN A 208 -14.39 -2.81 -0.81
N GLN A 209 -14.39 -2.93 0.52
CA GLN A 209 -14.68 -4.17 1.26
C GLN A 209 -16.18 -4.50 1.36
N LEU A 210 -17.08 -3.58 0.96
CA LEU A 210 -18.45 -3.93 0.58
C LEU A 210 -18.40 -4.71 -0.75
N ASN A 211 -17.85 -5.91 -0.64
CA ASN A 211 -17.26 -6.72 -1.68
C ASN A 211 -18.34 -7.41 -2.54
N SER A 212 -17.96 -7.77 -3.76
CA SER A 212 -18.68 -8.68 -4.66
C SER A 212 -19.28 -9.90 -3.97
N GLN A 213 -18.66 -10.43 -2.90
CA GLN A 213 -19.20 -11.49 -2.05
C GLN A 213 -20.45 -11.08 -1.28
N THR A 214 -20.54 -9.86 -0.77
CA THR A 214 -21.76 -9.32 -0.15
C THR A 214 -22.85 -9.16 -1.20
N LEU A 215 -22.49 -8.69 -2.41
CA LEU A 215 -23.42 -8.65 -3.55
C LEU A 215 -23.88 -10.06 -4.01
N LEU A 216 -22.97 -11.05 -4.02
CA LEU A 216 -23.26 -12.46 -4.34
C LEU A 216 -24.15 -13.08 -3.28
N SER A 217 -23.85 -12.85 -1.99
CA SER A 217 -24.67 -13.28 -0.85
C SER A 217 -26.09 -12.73 -0.95
N ILE A 218 -26.22 -11.42 -1.20
CA ILE A 218 -27.51 -10.76 -1.39
C ILE A 218 -28.24 -11.34 -2.61
N SER A 219 -27.53 -11.61 -3.71
CA SER A 219 -28.10 -12.20 -4.92
C SER A 219 -28.61 -13.63 -4.69
N ILE A 220 -27.85 -14.46 -3.98
CA ILE A 220 -28.23 -15.83 -3.60
C ILE A 220 -29.43 -15.81 -2.64
N ILE A 221 -29.43 -14.94 -1.63
CA ILE A 221 -30.55 -14.79 -0.69
C ILE A 221 -31.83 -14.38 -1.45
N THR A 222 -31.73 -13.40 -2.36
CA THR A 222 -32.86 -12.94 -3.18
C THR A 222 -33.40 -14.08 -4.06
N LEU A 223 -32.52 -14.89 -4.65
CA LEU A 223 -32.90 -16.07 -5.44
C LEU A 223 -33.63 -17.14 -4.60
N ILE A 224 -33.14 -17.42 -3.39
CA ILE A 224 -33.78 -18.38 -2.47
C ILE A 224 -35.18 -17.89 -2.08
N VAL A 225 -35.33 -16.60 -1.76
CA VAL A 225 -36.63 -15.98 -1.43
C VAL A 225 -37.60 -16.07 -2.62
N PHE A 226 -37.12 -15.79 -3.83
CA PHE A 226 -37.92 -15.91 -5.06
C PHE A 226 -38.40 -17.36 -5.29
N ILE A 227 -37.52 -18.36 -5.23
CA ILE A 227 -37.87 -19.78 -5.40
C ILE A 227 -38.88 -20.23 -4.34
N LYS A 228 -38.68 -19.84 -3.07
CA LYS A 228 -39.61 -20.16 -1.98
C LYS A 228 -41.00 -19.57 -2.23
N SER A 229 -41.05 -18.33 -2.73
CA SER A 229 -42.30 -17.63 -3.06
C SER A 229 -43.06 -18.30 -4.21
N MET A 230 -42.37 -18.75 -5.26
CA MET A 230 -42.97 -19.53 -6.34
C MET A 230 -43.50 -20.90 -5.86
N TYR A 231 -42.77 -21.58 -4.97
CA TYR A 231 -43.17 -22.86 -4.43
C TYR A 231 -44.42 -22.74 -3.54
N LEU A 232 -44.50 -21.71 -2.69
CA LEU A 232 -45.70 -21.41 -1.90
C LEU A 232 -46.91 -21.05 -2.78
N GLY A 233 -46.70 -20.24 -3.82
CA GLY A 233 -47.75 -19.91 -4.80
C GLY A 233 -48.32 -21.17 -5.49
N SER A 234 -47.46 -22.11 -5.85
CA SER A 234 -47.89 -23.39 -6.46
C SER A 234 -48.71 -24.26 -5.52
N LYS A 235 -48.40 -24.30 -4.21
CA LYS A 235 -49.18 -25.05 -3.21
C LYS A 235 -50.57 -24.45 -2.98
N ILE A 236 -50.68 -23.11 -2.99
CA ILE A 236 -51.97 -22.41 -2.88
C ILE A 236 -52.83 -22.71 -4.11
N PHE A 237 -52.23 -22.76 -5.30
CA PHE A 237 -52.93 -23.06 -6.56
C PHE A 237 -53.38 -24.53 -6.66
N VAL A 238 -52.56 -25.47 -6.17
CA VAL A 238 -52.91 -26.90 -6.11
C VAL A 238 -54.02 -27.16 -5.09
N LYS A 239 -54.02 -26.47 -3.93
CA LYS A 239 -55.08 -26.61 -2.92
C LYS A 239 -56.44 -26.12 -3.45
N LYS A 240 -56.47 -24.96 -4.12
CA LYS A 240 -57.72 -24.45 -4.77
C LYS A 240 -58.29 -25.40 -5.84
N LYS A 241 -57.44 -26.08 -6.61
CA LYS A 241 -57.88 -27.07 -7.64
C LYS A 241 -58.39 -28.39 -7.04
N SER A 242 -57.90 -28.77 -5.85
CA SER A 242 -58.39 -29.95 -5.13
C SER A 242 -59.77 -29.70 -4.51
N ASP A 243 -60.00 -28.48 -4.01
CA ASP A 243 -61.29 -28.13 -3.40
C ASP A 243 -62.39 -27.91 -4.45
N SER A 244 -62.04 -27.47 -5.67
CA SER A 244 -63.00 -27.33 -6.77
C SER A 244 -63.42 -28.65 -7.43
N LYS A 245 -62.82 -29.79 -7.06
CA LYS A 245 -63.21 -31.13 -7.57
C LYS A 245 -64.12 -31.91 -6.62
N LYS A 246 -64.51 -31.35 -5.48
CA LYS A 246 -65.46 -31.95 -4.53
C LYS A 246 -66.92 -31.53 -4.75
N TYR A 247 -67.19 -30.73 -5.78
CA TYR A 247 -68.54 -30.26 -6.12
C TYR A 247 -68.80 -30.44 -7.62
N PHE A 248 -68.77 -31.68 -8.10
CA PHE A 248 -69.47 -32.15 -9.31
C PHE A 248 -69.72 -33.64 -9.18
#